data_AF-A0A2A2KCB0-F1
#
_entry.id   AF-A0A2A2KCB0-F1
#
_cell.length_a   1.000
_cell.length_b   1.000
_cell.length_c   1.000
_cell.angle_alpha   90.00
_cell.angle_beta   90.00
_cell.angle_gamma   90.00
#
_symmetry.space_group_name_H-M   'P 1'
#
loop_
_entity.id
_entity.type
_entity.pdbx_description
1 polymer ?
#
loop_
_entity_poly.entity_id
_entity_poly.type
_entity_poly.pdbx_seq_one_letter_code
_entity_poly.pdbx_strand_id
1 'polypeptide(L)'
;MVSFNYRLGRFGTFAHPALATTSREVDFGLLDQLAALRWVKRNVAAFGGDPDAVTIIGESAGGMSVHAMLTSPAARGLFRAAVIQSGGDGSYKGASVATAEAAATAFARAKGIDGTGPAASAALHAFGPVPDGRTFVDGRDAYRAGRFAHVPVMVGATSNDIGGPDGVMIGGARDVAGLLAKQGVPVYYYRFDYVATSAATPDGAGAGHATDIPFFFDTADVKYGAATTSTDRAAATVASRYLVNFVKTGDPNGKGAVRWQRYDAADPAMLTMTRGGGATLARE
;
A
#
# COMPACT_ATOMS: atom_id res chain seq x y z
N MET A 1 -16.25 5.53 -2.41
CA MET A 1 -14.93 5.28 -1.80
C MET A 1 -15.17 4.79 -0.37
N VAL A 2 -14.35 3.87 0.14
CA VAL A 2 -14.42 3.42 1.55
C VAL A 2 -13.05 3.64 2.18
N SER A 3 -13.01 4.33 3.31
CA SER A 3 -11.86 4.43 4.20
C SER A 3 -12.24 3.83 5.55
N PHE A 4 -11.26 3.30 6.28
CA PHE A 4 -11.49 2.63 7.56
C PHE A 4 -10.25 2.75 8.45
N ASN A 5 -10.46 2.62 9.76
CA ASN A 5 -9.38 2.61 10.75
C ASN A 5 -8.96 1.16 11.04
N TYR A 6 -7.68 0.95 11.34
CA TYR A 6 -7.13 -0.32 11.81
C TYR A 6 -6.16 -0.08 12.97
N ARG A 7 -5.93 -1.08 13.82
CA ARG A 7 -5.01 -0.97 14.95
C ARG A 7 -3.57 -0.74 14.47
N LEU A 8 -3.02 0.40 14.86
CA LEU A 8 -1.78 0.96 14.31
C LEU A 8 -0.57 0.81 15.21
N GLY A 9 0.63 0.93 14.62
CA GLY A 9 1.89 1.13 15.33
C GLY A 9 1.99 0.15 16.49
N ARG A 10 2.32 0.64 17.69
CA ARG A 10 2.22 -0.16 18.92
C ARG A 10 0.76 -0.34 19.41
N PHE A 11 -0.13 -0.92 18.58
CA PHE A 11 -1.46 -1.48 18.90
C PHE A 11 -1.90 -2.71 18.02
N GLY A 12 -1.21 -3.03 16.91
CA GLY A 12 -1.56 -4.09 15.94
C GLY A 12 -0.76 -5.43 15.85
N THR A 13 0.18 -5.80 16.75
CA THR A 13 0.83 -7.15 16.80
C THR A 13 0.15 -8.07 17.78
N PHE A 14 -0.02 -7.59 19.02
CA PHE A 14 0.91 -8.03 20.07
C PHE A 14 1.11 -9.55 20.12
N ALA A 15 2.32 -9.98 19.76
CA ALA A 15 2.62 -11.39 19.54
C ALA A 15 2.86 -12.12 20.86
N HIS A 16 1.95 -12.05 21.82
CA HIS A 16 2.10 -12.67 23.12
C HIS A 16 1.28 -13.96 23.23
N PRO A 17 1.80 -15.04 23.85
CA PRO A 17 1.06 -16.30 24.00
C PRO A 17 -0.32 -16.15 24.66
N ALA A 18 -0.50 -15.16 25.54
CA ALA A 18 -1.80 -14.85 26.18
C ALA A 18 -2.92 -14.45 25.19
N LEU A 19 -2.56 -14.00 23.99
CA LEU A 19 -3.47 -13.53 22.95
C LEU A 19 -3.77 -14.60 21.90
N ALA A 20 -3.05 -15.74 21.93
CA ALA A 20 -3.25 -16.87 21.03
C ALA A 20 -4.43 -17.76 21.48
N THR A 21 -5.65 -17.24 21.35
CA THR A 21 -6.87 -17.89 21.90
C THR A 21 -7.25 -19.21 21.22
N THR A 22 -6.99 -19.38 19.92
CA THR A 22 -7.29 -20.62 19.18
C THR A 22 -6.29 -20.98 18.07
N SER A 23 -5.63 -20.00 17.43
CA SER A 23 -4.71 -20.27 16.32
C SER A 23 -3.62 -19.20 16.11
N ARG A 24 -2.86 -18.88 17.16
CA ARG A 24 -1.66 -17.98 17.08
C ARG A 24 -1.91 -16.67 16.33
N GLU A 25 -3.09 -16.09 16.50
CA GLU A 25 -3.49 -14.88 15.80
C GLU A 25 -2.71 -13.67 16.33
N VAL A 26 -1.73 -13.25 15.54
CA VAL A 26 -1.03 -11.96 15.67
C VAL A 26 -1.48 -11.06 14.50
N ASP A 27 -0.82 -9.93 14.25
CA ASP A 27 -1.20 -9.00 13.16
C ASP A 27 -2.64 -8.47 13.22
N PHE A 28 -3.11 -8.15 14.42
CA PHE A 28 -4.39 -7.46 14.66
C PHE A 28 -4.69 -6.29 13.71
N GLY A 29 -3.68 -5.50 13.31
CA GLY A 29 -3.85 -4.43 12.34
C GLY A 29 -4.22 -4.91 10.92
N LEU A 30 -3.64 -6.03 10.47
CA LEU A 30 -4.00 -6.65 9.18
C LEU A 30 -5.30 -7.47 9.30
N LEU A 31 -5.60 -8.04 10.47
CA LEU A 31 -6.90 -8.67 10.74
C LEU A 31 -8.05 -7.65 10.70
N ASP A 32 -7.84 -6.42 11.18
CA ASP A 32 -8.81 -5.32 11.06
C ASP A 32 -9.05 -4.94 9.59
N GLN A 33 -7.98 -4.79 8.80
CA GLN A 33 -8.07 -4.54 7.36
C GLN A 33 -8.80 -5.67 6.62
N LEU A 34 -8.51 -6.93 6.97
CA LEU A 34 -9.14 -8.11 6.41
C LEU A 34 -10.63 -8.18 6.79
N ALA A 35 -10.99 -7.81 8.03
CA ALA A 35 -12.37 -7.68 8.48
C ALA A 35 -13.11 -6.58 7.70
N ALA A 36 -12.47 -5.44 7.44
CA ALA A 36 -13.02 -4.37 6.62
C ALA A 36 -13.25 -4.82 5.16
N LEU A 37 -12.29 -5.51 4.52
CA LEU A 37 -12.47 -6.07 3.18
C LEU A 37 -13.63 -7.08 3.12
N ARG A 38 -13.73 -7.97 4.12
CA ARG A 38 -14.85 -8.91 4.24
C ARG A 38 -16.19 -8.20 4.47
N TRP A 39 -16.20 -7.07 5.19
CA TRP A 39 -17.40 -6.24 5.33
C TRP A 39 -17.78 -5.60 3.98
N VAL A 40 -16.81 -5.02 3.25
CA VAL A 40 -17.05 -4.44 1.91
C VAL A 40 -17.64 -5.48 0.97
N LYS A 41 -17.03 -6.68 0.85
CA LYS A 41 -17.57 -7.77 0.02
C LYS A 41 -19.01 -8.16 0.34
N ARG A 42 -19.44 -8.09 1.60
CA ARG A 42 -20.81 -8.44 2.02
C ARG A 42 -21.82 -7.29 1.88
N ASN A 43 -21.40 -6.03 1.97
CA ASN A 43 -22.32 -4.91 2.17
C ASN A 43 -22.29 -3.86 1.06
N VAL A 44 -21.22 -3.74 0.26
CA VAL A 44 -21.03 -2.59 -0.65
C VAL A 44 -22.11 -2.48 -1.75
N ALA A 45 -22.75 -3.60 -2.11
CA ALA A 45 -23.92 -3.63 -2.99
C ALA A 45 -25.09 -2.76 -2.49
N ALA A 46 -25.32 -2.70 -1.16
CA ALA A 46 -26.35 -1.86 -0.57
C ALA A 46 -26.04 -0.35 -0.69
N PHE A 47 -24.79 0.00 -0.99
CA PHE A 47 -24.31 1.38 -1.23
C PHE A 47 -24.11 1.66 -2.73
N GLY A 48 -24.60 0.79 -3.62
CA GLY A 48 -24.46 0.94 -5.08
C GLY A 48 -23.06 0.64 -5.62
N GLY A 49 -22.17 0.04 -4.83
CA GLY A 49 -20.88 -0.46 -5.31
C GLY A 49 -20.93 -1.94 -5.68
N ASP A 50 -20.07 -2.35 -6.61
CA ASP A 50 -19.96 -3.75 -7.01
C ASP A 50 -18.95 -4.49 -6.08
N PRO A 51 -19.37 -5.55 -5.35
CA PRO A 51 -18.48 -6.31 -4.48
C PRO A 51 -17.39 -7.07 -5.25
N ASP A 52 -17.58 -7.38 -6.53
CA ASP A 52 -16.57 -8.06 -7.36
C ASP A 52 -15.63 -7.06 -8.07
N ALA A 53 -15.94 -5.76 -8.03
CA ALA A 53 -15.11 -4.68 -8.56
C ALA A 53 -14.20 -3.95 -7.53
N VAL A 54 -14.00 -4.51 -6.33
CA VAL A 54 -13.20 -3.90 -5.26
C VAL A 54 -11.72 -3.75 -5.65
N THR A 55 -11.18 -2.52 -5.57
CA THR A 55 -9.75 -2.22 -5.70
C THR A 55 -9.20 -1.74 -4.35
N ILE A 56 -8.07 -2.30 -3.90
CA ILE A 56 -7.37 -1.84 -2.69
C ILE A 56 -6.28 -0.82 -3.05
N ILE A 57 -6.16 0.24 -2.25
CA ILE A 57 -5.22 1.35 -2.48
C ILE A 57 -4.56 1.68 -1.14
N GLY A 58 -3.25 1.87 -1.12
CA GLY A 58 -2.52 2.24 0.08
C GLY A 58 -1.21 2.94 -0.20
N GLU A 59 -0.87 3.90 0.66
CA GLU A 59 0.37 4.69 0.61
C GLU A 59 1.26 4.38 1.83
N SER A 60 2.58 4.35 1.64
CA SER A 60 3.57 4.10 2.71
C SER A 60 3.29 2.81 3.48
N ALA A 61 3.03 2.86 4.79
CA ALA A 61 2.60 1.71 5.60
C ALA A 61 1.27 1.09 5.11
N GLY A 62 0.40 1.86 4.46
CA GLY A 62 -0.76 1.37 3.71
C GLY A 62 -0.36 0.64 2.42
N GLY A 63 0.70 1.08 1.73
CA GLY A 63 1.28 0.36 0.59
C GLY A 63 1.90 -0.98 1.01
N MET A 64 2.60 -1.00 2.14
CA MET A 64 3.06 -2.24 2.82
C MET A 64 1.89 -3.15 3.21
N SER A 65 0.78 -2.57 3.65
CA SER A 65 -0.46 -3.31 3.93
C SER A 65 -1.08 -3.90 2.65
N VAL A 66 -1.02 -3.21 1.51
CA VAL A 66 -1.44 -3.75 0.20
C VAL A 66 -0.53 -4.90 -0.25
N HIS A 67 0.79 -4.83 -0.01
CA HIS A 67 1.67 -6.00 -0.19
C HIS A 67 1.21 -7.19 0.65
N ALA A 68 0.93 -6.98 1.95
CA ALA A 68 0.44 -8.03 2.84
C ALA A 68 -0.89 -8.64 2.36
N MET A 69 -1.84 -7.81 1.91
CA MET A 69 -3.14 -8.29 1.39
C MET A 69 -3.01 -9.04 0.05
N LEU A 70 -2.08 -8.65 -0.81
CA LEU A 70 -1.78 -9.37 -2.06
C LEU A 70 -1.27 -10.79 -1.81
N THR A 71 -0.50 -11.00 -0.74
CA THR A 71 0.17 -12.29 -0.46
C THR A 71 -0.55 -13.14 0.59
N SER A 72 -1.45 -12.53 1.39
CA SER A 72 -2.27 -13.22 2.39
C SER A 72 -3.22 -14.25 1.77
N PRO A 73 -3.12 -15.55 2.14
CA PRO A 73 -4.10 -16.56 1.76
C PRO A 73 -5.53 -16.21 2.19
N ALA A 74 -5.68 -15.53 3.34
CA ALA A 74 -6.97 -15.19 3.93
C ALA A 74 -7.71 -14.04 3.22
N ALA A 75 -7.02 -13.28 2.37
CA ALA A 75 -7.54 -12.15 1.59
C ALA A 75 -7.87 -12.49 0.12
N ARG A 76 -7.59 -13.72 -0.32
CA ARG A 76 -7.85 -14.17 -1.71
C ARG A 76 -9.34 -14.02 -2.06
N GLY A 77 -9.61 -13.43 -3.23
CA GLY A 77 -10.97 -13.19 -3.73
C GLY A 77 -11.71 -11.99 -3.10
N LEU A 78 -11.08 -11.24 -2.18
CA LEU A 78 -11.71 -10.07 -1.55
C LEU A 78 -11.52 -8.76 -2.35
N PHE A 79 -10.65 -8.75 -3.35
CA PHE A 79 -10.40 -7.61 -4.24
C PHE A 79 -9.94 -8.11 -5.62
N ARG A 80 -10.13 -7.28 -6.66
CA ARG A 80 -9.85 -7.59 -8.07
C ARG A 80 -8.67 -6.81 -8.68
N ALA A 81 -8.11 -5.86 -7.94
CA ALA A 81 -6.99 -5.02 -8.35
C ALA A 81 -6.35 -4.35 -7.12
N ALA A 82 -5.09 -3.91 -7.24
CA ALA A 82 -4.36 -3.25 -6.16
C ALA A 82 -3.54 -2.04 -6.66
N VAL A 83 -3.37 -1.05 -5.78
CA VAL A 83 -2.55 0.15 -6.01
C VAL A 83 -1.61 0.34 -4.81
N ILE A 84 -0.31 0.38 -5.08
CA ILE A 84 0.75 0.54 -4.08
C ILE A 84 1.48 1.85 -4.34
N GLN A 85 1.33 2.81 -3.43
CA GLN A 85 2.02 4.10 -3.48
C GLN A 85 3.13 4.09 -2.42
N SER A 86 4.40 4.25 -2.84
CA SER A 86 5.55 4.33 -1.93
C SER A 86 5.61 3.20 -0.87
N GLY A 87 5.21 1.97 -1.26
CA GLY A 87 5.00 0.83 -0.35
C GLY A 87 6.24 0.01 -0.01
N GLY A 88 7.41 0.34 -0.59
CA GLY A 88 8.65 -0.42 -0.43
C GLY A 88 8.82 -1.55 -1.45
N ASP A 89 9.67 -2.54 -1.12
CA ASP A 89 10.01 -3.68 -1.97
C ASP A 89 9.19 -4.96 -1.66
N GLY A 90 8.16 -4.83 -0.80
CA GLY A 90 7.39 -5.95 -0.28
C GLY A 90 8.16 -6.90 0.66
N SER A 91 9.42 -6.65 0.99
CA SER A 91 10.18 -7.49 1.94
C SER A 91 9.77 -7.22 3.39
N TYR A 92 9.74 -8.28 4.19
CA TYR A 92 9.59 -8.20 5.63
C TYR A 92 10.95 -8.38 6.32
N LYS A 93 11.46 -7.31 6.93
CA LYS A 93 12.75 -7.31 7.65
C LYS A 93 12.64 -7.45 9.18
N GLY A 94 11.47 -7.81 9.70
CA GLY A 94 11.24 -7.89 11.14
C GLY A 94 11.45 -9.28 11.73
N ALA A 95 10.98 -9.45 12.96
CA ALA A 95 11.19 -10.64 13.79
C ALA A 95 10.34 -11.83 13.34
N SER A 96 10.86 -13.06 13.52
CA SER A 96 10.04 -14.28 13.47
C SER A 96 8.98 -14.27 14.58
N VAL A 97 7.91 -15.06 14.44
CA VAL A 97 6.88 -15.22 15.49
C VAL A 97 7.51 -15.54 16.85
N ALA A 98 8.49 -16.46 16.92
CA ALA A 98 9.14 -16.82 18.18
C ALA A 98 9.98 -15.68 18.78
N THR A 99 10.69 -14.92 17.93
CA THR A 99 11.46 -13.74 18.37
C THR A 99 10.52 -12.61 18.83
N ALA A 100 9.38 -12.44 18.17
CA ALA A 100 8.34 -11.50 18.59
C ALA A 100 7.62 -11.95 19.87
N GLU A 101 7.35 -13.25 20.05
CA GLU A 101 6.84 -13.86 21.29
C GLU A 101 7.79 -13.62 22.46
N ALA A 102 9.11 -13.79 22.25
CA ALA A 102 10.12 -13.47 23.27
C ALA A 102 10.16 -11.97 23.61
N ALA A 103 10.19 -11.08 22.60
CA ALA A 103 10.22 -9.64 22.80
C ALA A 103 8.94 -9.10 23.45
N ALA A 104 7.77 -9.62 23.04
CA ALA A 104 6.47 -9.33 23.64
C ALA A 104 6.43 -9.78 25.10
N THR A 105 6.90 -10.99 25.41
CA THR A 105 6.96 -11.50 26.79
C THR A 105 7.89 -10.65 27.65
N ALA A 106 9.09 -10.30 27.17
CA ALA A 106 10.01 -9.44 27.91
C ALA A 106 9.42 -8.03 28.17
N PHE A 107 8.73 -7.45 27.17
CA PHE A 107 8.04 -6.18 27.34
C PHE A 107 6.85 -6.26 28.32
N ALA A 108 6.07 -7.34 28.27
CA ALA A 108 4.96 -7.61 29.19
C ALA A 108 5.46 -7.66 30.65
N ARG A 109 6.52 -8.43 30.92
CA ARG A 109 7.17 -8.49 32.25
C ARG A 109 7.69 -7.13 32.70
N ALA A 110 8.31 -6.36 31.81
CA ALA A 110 8.74 -4.99 32.09
C ALA A 110 7.58 -3.99 32.37
N LYS A 111 6.32 -4.44 32.24
CA LYS A 111 5.10 -3.72 32.62
C LYS A 111 4.31 -4.43 33.74
N GLY A 112 4.91 -5.41 34.43
CA GLY A 112 4.27 -6.16 35.52
C GLY A 112 3.24 -7.19 35.05
N ILE A 113 3.33 -7.63 33.78
CA ILE A 113 2.44 -8.62 33.17
C ILE A 113 3.23 -9.92 32.99
N ASP A 114 3.25 -10.75 34.03
CA ASP A 114 4.03 -12.00 34.07
C ASP A 114 3.24 -13.26 33.65
N GLY A 115 1.92 -13.14 33.46
CA GLY A 115 1.03 -14.26 33.16
C GLY A 115 0.68 -14.44 31.69
N THR A 116 0.08 -15.60 31.36
CA THR A 116 -0.48 -15.91 30.03
C THR A 116 -2.01 -16.06 30.02
N GLY A 117 -2.68 -15.81 31.15
CA GLY A 117 -4.13 -15.94 31.28
C GLY A 117 -4.94 -14.69 30.89
N PRO A 118 -6.28 -14.71 31.08
CA PRO A 118 -7.19 -13.63 30.66
C PRO A 118 -6.83 -12.24 31.20
N ALA A 119 -6.31 -12.13 32.43
CA ALA A 119 -5.86 -10.86 33.01
C ALA A 119 -4.66 -10.27 32.25
N ALA A 120 -3.74 -11.12 31.77
CA ALA A 120 -2.65 -10.68 30.90
C ALA A 120 -3.18 -10.30 29.52
N SER A 121 -4.09 -11.10 28.93
CA SER A 121 -4.75 -10.77 27.67
C SER A 121 -5.38 -9.36 27.69
N ALA A 122 -6.15 -9.05 28.74
CA ALA A 122 -6.76 -7.73 28.95
C ALA A 122 -5.74 -6.58 28.99
N ALA A 123 -4.61 -6.76 29.67
CA ALA A 123 -3.54 -5.75 29.73
C ALA A 123 -2.70 -5.66 28.44
N LEU A 124 -2.74 -6.68 27.58
CA LEU A 124 -1.91 -6.81 26.38
C LEU A 124 -2.61 -6.50 25.06
N HIS A 125 -3.93 -6.29 25.07
CA HIS A 125 -4.70 -5.78 23.92
C HIS A 125 -4.30 -4.36 23.45
N ALA A 126 -3.11 -3.89 23.81
CA ALA A 126 -2.58 -2.57 23.55
C ALA A 126 -1.37 -2.43 22.58
N PHE A 127 -0.77 -3.43 21.84
CA PHE A 127 0.58 -3.32 21.16
C PHE A 127 0.82 -3.93 19.70
N GLY A 128 1.95 -3.70 18.95
CA GLY A 128 2.13 -3.54 17.42
C GLY A 128 3.00 -4.38 16.38
N PRO A 129 2.60 -4.56 15.06
CA PRO A 129 2.54 -5.77 14.12
C PRO A 129 3.78 -6.61 13.61
N VAL A 130 3.56 -7.91 13.28
CA VAL A 130 4.51 -9.05 13.01
C VAL A 130 3.83 -10.28 12.30
N PRO A 131 4.42 -10.85 11.21
CA PRO A 131 3.87 -11.95 10.38
C PRO A 131 3.77 -13.32 11.05
N ASP A 132 2.70 -14.03 10.68
CA ASP A 132 2.23 -15.30 11.25
C ASP A 132 2.24 -16.50 10.29
N GLY A 133 2.49 -16.28 8.99
CA GLY A 133 2.42 -17.32 7.96
C GLY A 133 1.03 -17.61 7.39
N ARG A 134 -0.03 -16.93 7.90
CA ARG A 134 -1.45 -17.23 7.60
C ARG A 134 -2.24 -15.98 7.24
N THR A 135 -2.11 -14.94 8.04
CA THR A 135 -2.63 -13.58 7.85
C THR A 135 -1.63 -12.73 7.06
N PHE A 136 -0.33 -12.87 7.34
CA PHE A 136 0.76 -12.12 6.71
C PHE A 136 2.00 -13.01 6.48
N VAL A 137 2.69 -12.79 5.37
CA VAL A 137 3.89 -13.49 4.92
C VAL A 137 4.87 -12.48 4.32
N ASP A 138 6.17 -12.85 4.21
CA ASP A 138 7.10 -12.04 3.40
C ASP A 138 6.59 -11.89 1.96
N GLY A 139 6.45 -10.64 1.53
CA GLY A 139 5.84 -10.34 0.23
C GLY A 139 6.77 -10.63 -0.94
N ARG A 140 8.06 -10.35 -0.78
CA ARG A 140 9.08 -10.49 -1.83
C ARG A 140 9.29 -11.97 -2.21
N ASP A 141 9.32 -12.86 -1.23
CA ASP A 141 9.41 -14.31 -1.44
C ASP A 141 8.09 -14.92 -1.91
N ALA A 142 6.95 -14.38 -1.50
CA ALA A 142 5.65 -14.77 -2.07
C ALA A 142 5.54 -14.38 -3.57
N TYR A 143 6.01 -13.19 -3.97
CA TYR A 143 6.07 -12.77 -5.37
C TYR A 143 7.04 -13.61 -6.19
N ARG A 144 8.26 -13.89 -5.69
CA ARG A 144 9.21 -14.80 -6.35
C ARG A 144 8.63 -16.19 -6.61
N ALA A 145 7.81 -16.70 -5.70
CA ALA A 145 7.25 -18.05 -5.76
C ALA A 145 5.82 -18.12 -6.33
N GLY A 146 5.26 -17.04 -6.88
CA GLY A 146 3.90 -17.04 -7.44
C GLY A 146 2.78 -17.25 -6.41
N ARG A 147 3.03 -17.05 -5.11
CA ARG A 147 2.06 -17.38 -4.02
C ARG A 147 1.19 -16.20 -3.60
N PHE A 148 0.64 -15.45 -4.54
CA PHE A 148 -0.11 -14.21 -4.29
C PHE A 148 -1.31 -14.07 -5.26
N ALA A 149 -2.17 -13.08 -5.02
CA ALA A 149 -3.32 -12.80 -5.89
C ALA A 149 -2.88 -12.21 -7.24
N HIS A 150 -3.08 -12.95 -8.32
CA HIS A 150 -2.72 -12.53 -9.69
C HIS A 150 -3.79 -11.60 -10.25
N VAL A 151 -3.77 -10.35 -9.80
CA VAL A 151 -4.66 -9.26 -10.21
C VAL A 151 -3.85 -8.10 -10.79
N PRO A 152 -4.39 -7.23 -11.66
CA PRO A 152 -3.68 -6.03 -12.12
C PRO A 152 -3.19 -5.16 -10.96
N VAL A 153 -2.00 -4.58 -11.11
CA VAL A 153 -1.34 -3.74 -10.09
C VAL A 153 -0.84 -2.42 -10.68
N MET A 154 -1.18 -1.30 -10.03
CA MET A 154 -0.41 -0.06 -10.16
C MET A 154 0.59 0.01 -9.01
N VAL A 155 1.85 0.37 -9.30
CA VAL A 155 2.92 0.48 -8.30
C VAL A 155 3.84 1.65 -8.63
N GLY A 156 4.31 2.39 -7.64
CA GLY A 156 5.21 3.51 -7.87
C GLY A 156 5.58 4.27 -6.61
N ALA A 157 6.30 5.37 -6.79
CA ALA A 157 6.78 6.23 -5.71
C ALA A 157 6.89 7.69 -6.18
N THR A 158 7.09 8.61 -5.24
CA THR A 158 7.40 9.99 -5.59
C THR A 158 8.88 10.14 -6.03
N SER A 159 9.28 11.30 -6.55
CA SER A 159 10.61 11.51 -7.13
C SER A 159 11.69 11.90 -6.11
N ASN A 160 11.30 12.45 -4.97
CA ASN A 160 12.17 12.77 -3.84
C ASN A 160 11.69 12.02 -2.59
N ASP A 161 11.49 10.71 -2.74
CA ASP A 161 10.98 9.82 -1.71
C ASP A 161 12.09 9.35 -0.74
N ILE A 162 11.68 8.72 0.37
CA ILE A 162 12.54 8.32 1.47
C ILE A 162 13.64 7.35 0.99
N GLY A 163 14.90 7.78 1.18
CA GLY A 163 16.09 7.03 0.80
C GLY A 163 16.63 7.35 -0.61
N GLY A 164 15.97 8.24 -1.37
CA GLY A 164 16.44 8.64 -2.70
C GLY A 164 16.25 7.55 -3.77
N PRO A 165 16.83 7.72 -4.98
CA PRO A 165 16.55 6.88 -6.15
C PRO A 165 16.80 5.37 -5.98
N ASP A 166 17.77 4.99 -5.16
CA ASP A 166 18.05 3.58 -4.84
C ASP A 166 17.51 3.16 -3.46
N GLY A 167 16.78 4.05 -2.80
CA GLY A 167 16.12 3.84 -1.52
C GLY A 167 14.93 2.87 -1.61
N VAL A 168 14.49 2.38 -0.45
CA VAL A 168 13.46 1.34 -0.35
C VAL A 168 12.14 1.72 -1.02
N MET A 169 11.73 2.99 -0.98
CA MET A 169 10.47 3.41 -1.62
C MET A 169 10.59 3.40 -3.14
N ILE A 170 11.69 3.94 -3.68
CA ILE A 170 11.88 4.11 -5.12
C ILE A 170 12.34 2.80 -5.76
N GLY A 171 13.51 2.30 -5.36
CA GLY A 171 14.09 1.06 -5.88
C GLY A 171 13.23 -0.16 -5.55
N GLY A 172 12.53 -0.14 -4.41
CA GLY A 172 11.61 -1.21 -4.03
C GLY A 172 10.36 -1.29 -4.92
N ALA A 173 9.77 -0.15 -5.28
CA ALA A 173 8.64 -0.13 -6.22
C ALA A 173 9.04 -0.67 -7.61
N ARG A 174 10.26 -0.35 -8.07
CA ARG A 174 10.88 -0.89 -9.30
C ARG A 174 11.13 -2.40 -9.21
N ASP A 175 11.71 -2.86 -8.11
CA ASP A 175 11.93 -4.30 -7.83
C ASP A 175 10.62 -5.10 -7.83
N VAL A 176 9.57 -4.59 -7.17
CA VAL A 176 8.24 -5.21 -7.13
C VAL A 176 7.62 -5.25 -8.52
N ALA A 177 7.70 -4.17 -9.30
CA ALA A 177 7.17 -4.14 -10.65
C ALA A 177 7.77 -5.26 -11.52
N GLY A 178 9.10 -5.46 -11.44
CA GLY A 178 9.80 -6.56 -12.11
C GLY A 178 9.45 -7.96 -11.58
N LEU A 179 9.24 -8.12 -10.26
CA LEU A 179 8.82 -9.40 -9.68
C LEU A 179 7.41 -9.80 -10.10
N LEU A 180 6.47 -8.86 -10.11
CA LEU A 180 5.08 -9.10 -10.51
C LEU A 180 4.96 -9.35 -12.03
N ALA A 181 5.65 -8.56 -12.85
CA ALA A 181 5.63 -8.73 -14.31
C ALA A 181 6.17 -10.12 -14.73
N LYS A 182 7.21 -10.63 -14.07
CA LYS A 182 7.75 -11.99 -14.29
C LYS A 182 6.75 -13.11 -13.99
N GLN A 183 5.70 -12.85 -13.21
CA GLN A 183 4.62 -13.78 -12.91
C GLN A 183 3.40 -13.59 -13.85
N GLY A 184 3.56 -12.85 -14.95
CA GLY A 184 2.51 -12.60 -15.94
C GLY A 184 1.43 -11.60 -15.51
N VAL A 185 1.65 -10.89 -14.40
CA VAL A 185 0.69 -9.91 -13.87
C VAL A 185 0.69 -8.63 -14.72
N PRO A 186 -0.48 -8.05 -15.05
CA PRO A 186 -0.55 -6.70 -15.61
C PRO A 186 -0.09 -5.66 -14.58
N VAL A 187 1.14 -5.17 -14.75
CA VAL A 187 1.76 -4.15 -13.88
C VAL A 187 1.83 -2.81 -14.61
N TYR A 188 1.53 -1.72 -13.91
CA TYR A 188 1.68 -0.35 -14.38
C TYR A 188 2.56 0.43 -13.40
N TYR A 189 3.82 0.68 -13.78
CA TYR A 189 4.82 1.33 -12.93
C TYR A 189 4.87 2.86 -13.15
N TYR A 190 4.93 3.66 -12.07
CA TYR A 190 4.94 5.13 -12.15
C TYR A 190 5.99 5.85 -11.29
N ARG A 191 6.28 7.07 -11.73
CA ARG A 191 6.91 8.15 -10.96
C ARG A 191 5.94 9.31 -10.77
N PHE A 192 5.88 9.85 -9.57
CA PHE A 192 5.23 11.14 -9.33
C PHE A 192 6.30 12.22 -9.06
N ASP A 193 6.45 13.19 -9.95
CA ASP A 193 7.43 14.30 -9.85
C ASP A 193 6.76 15.69 -9.87
N TYR A 194 5.42 15.76 -9.85
CA TYR A 194 4.72 17.03 -9.68
C TYR A 194 4.86 17.53 -8.23
N VAL A 195 5.20 18.80 -8.06
CA VAL A 195 5.21 19.48 -6.76
C VAL A 195 4.12 20.53 -6.79
N ALA A 196 3.25 20.55 -5.77
CA ALA A 196 2.22 21.56 -5.66
C ALA A 196 2.84 22.97 -5.71
N THR A 197 2.26 23.89 -6.46
CA THR A 197 2.88 25.21 -6.70
C THR A 197 3.24 25.97 -5.42
N SER A 198 2.40 25.85 -4.40
CA SER A 198 2.59 26.44 -3.06
C SER A 198 3.65 25.74 -2.19
N ALA A 199 4.14 24.58 -2.62
CA ALA A 199 5.15 23.76 -1.94
C ALA A 199 6.46 23.64 -2.74
N ALA A 200 6.56 24.31 -3.90
CA ALA A 200 7.75 24.31 -4.74
C ALA A 200 8.91 25.06 -4.05
N THR A 201 10.07 24.43 -3.99
CA THR A 201 11.27 24.99 -3.36
C THR A 201 12.24 25.59 -4.40
N PRO A 202 13.06 26.61 -4.04
CA PRO A 202 13.95 27.28 -5.00
C PRO A 202 15.04 26.40 -5.61
N ASP A 203 15.42 25.32 -4.92
CA ASP A 203 16.36 24.29 -5.39
C ASP A 203 15.72 23.31 -6.39
N GLY A 204 14.41 23.38 -6.61
CA GLY A 204 13.69 22.50 -7.52
C GLY A 204 13.69 21.03 -7.08
N ALA A 205 13.61 20.78 -5.76
CA ALA A 205 13.46 19.43 -5.22
C ALA A 205 12.23 18.71 -5.84
N GLY A 206 12.33 17.40 -5.99
CA GLY A 206 11.23 16.57 -6.49
C GLY A 206 10.08 16.42 -5.49
N ALA A 207 9.03 15.72 -5.91
CA ALA A 207 7.87 15.43 -5.07
C ALA A 207 8.26 14.57 -3.86
N GLY A 208 7.99 15.06 -2.65
CA GLY A 208 8.32 14.37 -1.40
C GLY A 208 7.40 13.17 -1.11
N HIS A 209 7.70 12.39 -0.07
CA HIS A 209 6.87 11.26 0.39
C HIS A 209 5.39 11.65 0.59
N ALA A 210 4.45 10.75 0.25
CA ALA A 210 2.98 10.97 0.34
C ALA A 210 2.42 12.22 -0.37
N THR A 211 3.18 12.90 -1.23
CA THR A 211 2.71 14.12 -1.90
C THR A 211 1.80 13.87 -3.11
N ASP A 212 1.74 12.64 -3.62
CA ASP A 212 0.93 12.20 -4.75
C ASP A 212 -0.54 11.91 -4.39
N ILE A 213 -0.82 11.48 -3.15
CA ILE A 213 -2.17 11.26 -2.60
C ILE A 213 -3.22 12.34 -3.02
N PRO A 214 -3.03 13.64 -2.74
CA PRO A 214 -4.02 14.67 -3.08
C PRO A 214 -4.31 14.79 -4.58
N PHE A 215 -3.38 14.39 -5.44
CA PHE A 215 -3.55 14.46 -6.90
C PHE A 215 -4.25 13.21 -7.44
N PHE A 216 -3.87 12.02 -6.97
CA PHE A 216 -4.56 10.78 -7.33
C PHE A 216 -6.01 10.73 -6.85
N PHE A 217 -6.30 11.25 -5.66
CA PHE A 217 -7.64 11.29 -5.08
C PHE A 217 -8.45 12.56 -5.42
N ASP A 218 -7.92 13.47 -6.24
CA ASP A 218 -8.55 14.75 -6.62
C ASP A 218 -8.97 15.61 -5.40
N THR A 219 -8.10 15.67 -4.40
CA THR A 219 -8.28 16.42 -3.13
C THR A 219 -7.22 17.50 -2.92
N ALA A 220 -6.56 17.97 -3.99
CA ALA A 220 -5.60 19.07 -3.94
C ALA A 220 -6.17 20.33 -3.26
N ASP A 221 -7.40 20.72 -3.60
CA ASP A 221 -8.12 21.84 -2.96
C ASP A 221 -8.33 21.65 -1.45
N VAL A 222 -8.47 20.41 -0.98
CA VAL A 222 -8.62 20.10 0.46
C VAL A 222 -7.28 20.22 1.18
N LYS A 223 -6.19 19.78 0.56
CA LYS A 223 -4.85 19.78 1.17
C LYS A 223 -4.18 21.16 1.16
N TYR A 224 -4.31 21.90 0.06
CA TYR A 224 -3.61 23.18 -0.15
C TYR A 224 -4.54 24.40 -0.01
N GLY A 225 -5.86 24.20 0.04
CA GLY A 225 -6.84 25.25 0.34
C GLY A 225 -6.75 26.43 -0.63
N ALA A 226 -6.72 27.65 -0.10
CA ALA A 226 -6.60 28.88 -0.88
C ALA A 226 -5.28 28.99 -1.69
N ALA A 227 -4.26 28.18 -1.37
CA ALA A 227 -3.00 28.14 -2.11
C ALA A 227 -3.04 27.21 -3.35
N THR A 228 -4.17 26.53 -3.61
CA THR A 228 -4.34 25.61 -4.74
C THR A 228 -4.56 26.37 -6.05
N THR A 229 -3.63 26.23 -7.00
CA THR A 229 -3.71 26.88 -8.31
C THR A 229 -4.50 26.07 -9.35
N SER A 230 -4.78 26.69 -10.49
CA SER A 230 -5.31 25.98 -11.66
C SER A 230 -4.38 24.88 -12.17
N THR A 231 -3.05 25.07 -12.07
CA THR A 231 -2.05 24.05 -12.42
C THR A 231 -2.14 22.84 -11.50
N ASP A 232 -2.32 23.05 -10.19
CA ASP A 232 -2.47 21.96 -9.22
C ASP A 232 -3.73 21.12 -9.51
N ARG A 233 -4.86 21.78 -9.83
CA ARG A 233 -6.11 21.10 -10.23
C ARG A 233 -5.99 20.37 -11.58
N ALA A 234 -5.23 20.92 -12.52
CA ALA A 234 -4.95 20.26 -13.79
C ALA A 234 -4.10 18.98 -13.59
N ALA A 235 -3.06 19.05 -12.75
CA ALA A 235 -2.25 17.90 -12.36
C ALA A 235 -3.09 16.83 -11.65
N ALA A 236 -3.99 17.23 -10.74
CA ALA A 236 -4.92 16.33 -10.07
C ALA A 236 -5.86 15.64 -11.08
N THR A 237 -6.43 16.40 -12.02
CA THR A 237 -7.27 15.86 -13.11
C THR A 237 -6.52 14.83 -13.98
N VAL A 238 -5.22 15.02 -14.21
CA VAL A 238 -4.39 14.05 -14.95
C VAL A 238 -4.15 12.79 -14.13
N ALA A 239 -3.71 12.91 -12.88
CA ALA A 239 -3.40 11.76 -12.02
C ALA A 239 -4.66 10.94 -11.67
N SER A 240 -5.74 11.61 -11.25
CA SER A 240 -7.01 10.98 -10.88
C SER A 240 -7.64 10.23 -12.06
N ARG A 241 -7.50 10.70 -13.30
CA ARG A 241 -7.99 10.01 -14.51
C ARG A 241 -7.41 8.60 -14.64
N TYR A 242 -6.09 8.44 -14.48
CA TYR A 242 -5.46 7.11 -14.58
C TYR A 242 -5.93 6.19 -13.45
N LEU A 243 -6.01 6.70 -12.21
CA LEU A 243 -6.52 5.91 -11.08
C LEU A 243 -7.97 5.49 -11.29
N VAL A 244 -8.86 6.40 -11.72
CA VAL A 244 -10.27 6.11 -11.98
C VAL A 244 -10.45 5.09 -13.11
N ASN A 245 -9.66 5.17 -14.18
CA ASN A 245 -9.69 4.16 -15.24
C ASN A 245 -9.31 2.78 -14.70
N PHE A 246 -8.19 2.69 -13.96
CA PHE A 246 -7.71 1.44 -13.38
C PHE A 246 -8.67 0.85 -12.34
N VAL A 247 -9.22 1.68 -11.45
CA VAL A 247 -10.25 1.30 -10.45
C VAL A 247 -11.55 0.83 -11.11
N LYS A 248 -11.80 1.19 -12.38
CA LYS A 248 -12.92 0.64 -13.17
C LYS A 248 -12.58 -0.63 -13.96
N THR A 249 -11.41 -0.73 -14.57
CA THR A 249 -11.13 -1.75 -15.62
C THR A 249 -9.93 -2.66 -15.33
N GLY A 250 -9.02 -2.26 -14.42
CA GLY A 250 -7.69 -2.88 -14.28
C GLY A 250 -6.65 -2.39 -15.30
N ASP A 251 -7.00 -1.39 -16.11
CA ASP A 251 -6.12 -0.72 -17.07
C ASP A 251 -6.24 0.81 -16.87
N PRO A 252 -5.14 1.54 -16.63
CA PRO A 252 -5.20 2.99 -16.39
C PRO A 252 -5.45 3.81 -17.68
N ASN A 253 -5.35 3.20 -18.86
CA ASN A 253 -5.47 3.90 -20.13
C ASN A 253 -6.91 4.38 -20.44
N GLY A 254 -7.02 5.48 -21.18
CA GLY A 254 -8.29 6.05 -21.61
C GLY A 254 -8.12 7.13 -22.68
N LYS A 255 -9.24 7.62 -23.23
CA LYS A 255 -9.23 8.61 -24.32
C LYS A 255 -8.50 9.88 -23.91
N GLY A 256 -7.52 10.30 -24.71
CA GLY A 256 -6.74 11.52 -24.49
C GLY A 256 -5.76 11.47 -23.32
N ALA A 257 -5.47 10.29 -22.76
CA ALA A 257 -4.34 10.07 -21.87
C ALA A 257 -3.10 9.65 -22.68
N VAL A 258 -1.90 9.87 -22.13
CA VAL A 258 -0.68 9.24 -22.66
C VAL A 258 -0.79 7.74 -22.41
N ARG A 259 -0.38 6.92 -23.38
CA ARG A 259 -0.48 5.47 -23.24
C ARG A 259 0.53 4.97 -22.21
N TRP A 260 0.02 4.51 -21.07
CA TRP A 260 0.80 3.83 -20.04
C TRP A 260 0.93 2.35 -20.44
N GLN A 261 2.12 1.99 -20.92
CA GLN A 261 2.48 0.62 -21.24
C GLN A 261 2.53 -0.23 -19.96
N ARG A 262 2.25 -1.54 -20.07
CA ARG A 262 2.52 -2.47 -18.97
C ARG A 262 4.02 -2.59 -18.76
N TYR A 263 4.46 -2.65 -17.51
CA TYR A 263 5.86 -2.79 -17.19
C TYR A 263 6.41 -4.15 -17.67
N ASP A 264 7.53 -4.11 -18.39
CA ASP A 264 8.33 -5.25 -18.77
C ASP A 264 9.77 -4.99 -18.29
N ALA A 265 10.46 -5.98 -17.75
CA ALA A 265 11.85 -5.83 -17.36
C ALA A 265 12.80 -5.70 -18.58
N ALA A 266 12.36 -6.06 -19.79
CA ALA A 266 13.09 -5.88 -21.04
C ALA A 266 12.83 -4.51 -21.72
N ASP A 267 11.71 -3.86 -21.39
CA ASP A 267 11.37 -2.49 -21.81
C ASP A 267 10.75 -1.77 -20.60
N PRO A 268 11.58 -1.23 -19.67
CA PRO A 268 11.15 -0.73 -18.35
C PRO A 268 10.44 0.63 -18.46
N ALA A 269 9.28 0.60 -19.12
CA ALA A 269 8.43 1.74 -19.35
C ALA A 269 7.77 2.19 -18.04
N MET A 270 7.98 3.45 -17.69
CA MET A 270 7.46 4.10 -16.48
C MET A 270 6.64 5.32 -16.88
N LEU A 271 5.43 5.49 -16.33
CA LEU A 271 4.70 6.74 -16.50
C LEU A 271 5.19 7.77 -15.47
N THR A 272 5.65 8.93 -15.92
CA THR A 272 6.03 10.04 -15.05
C THR A 272 4.94 11.10 -15.05
N MET A 273 4.34 11.37 -13.88
CA MET A 273 3.60 12.62 -13.67
C MET A 273 4.61 13.74 -13.50
N THR A 274 4.69 14.65 -14.47
CA THR A 274 5.80 15.59 -14.61
C THR A 274 5.59 16.86 -13.77
N ARG A 275 6.68 17.59 -13.49
CA ARG A 275 6.65 18.94 -12.88
C ARG A 275 5.73 19.95 -13.59
N GLY A 276 5.43 19.74 -14.87
CA GLY A 276 4.49 20.56 -15.63
C GLY A 276 3.01 20.23 -15.39
N GLY A 277 2.68 19.27 -14.51
CA GLY A 277 1.31 18.81 -14.25
C GLY A 277 0.74 17.89 -15.33
N GLY A 278 1.57 17.44 -16.28
CA GLY A 278 1.21 16.48 -17.32
C GLY A 278 1.69 15.07 -16.99
N ALA A 279 1.50 14.15 -17.93
CA ALA A 279 2.05 12.79 -17.85
C ALA A 279 2.89 12.50 -19.11
N THR A 280 4.03 11.81 -18.96
CA THR A 280 4.85 11.32 -20.07
C THR A 280 5.27 9.87 -19.81
N LEU A 281 5.58 9.13 -20.86
CA LEU A 281 6.19 7.80 -20.75
C LEU A 281 7.71 7.94 -20.85
N ALA A 282 8.43 7.45 -19.83
CA ALA A 282 9.88 7.39 -19.77
C ALA A 282 10.35 5.93 -19.72
N ARG A 283 11.66 5.73 -19.84
CA ARG A 283 12.34 4.47 -19.55
C ARG A 283 13.33 4.74 -18.42
N GLU A 284 13.43 3.80 -17.49
CA GLU A 284 14.39 3.82 -16.37
C GLU A 284 15.58 2.88 -16.64
#